data_AF-A0A327VVF1-F1
#
_entry.id   AF-A0A327VVF1-F1
#
_cell.length_a   1.000
_cell.length_b   1.000
_cell.length_c   1.000
_cell.angle_alpha   90.00
_cell.angle_beta   90.00
_cell.angle_gamma   90.00
#
_symmetry.space_group_name_H-M   'P 1'
#
loop_
_entity.id
_entity.type
_entity.pdbx_description
1 polymer ?
#
loop_
_entity_poly.entity_id
_entity_poly.type
_entity_poly.pdbx_seq_one_letter_code
_entity_poly.pdbx_strand_id
1 'polypeptide(L)'
;MAPIGLKMSFSANENRVSLPILHSKKMESKTTFAAEWVAAWNAHDLDAVMSHYDDQIEFYSPVIQRINNDPEGKIVGKVALEAYFRKALVAYPDLHFELYHILEGINSVVLYYKSVNNSLSAEMMVLNEKGLVKEVRAHYKQQS
;
A
#
# COMPACT_ATOMS: atom_id res chain seq x y z
N MET A 1 -40.95 -48.84 23.71
CA MET A 1 -39.69 -49.61 23.79
C MET A 1 -39.21 -49.89 22.38
N ALA A 2 -38.14 -49.20 21.95
CA ALA A 2 -37.27 -49.56 20.84
C ALA A 2 -36.00 -48.70 20.96
N PRO A 3 -34.80 -49.30 21.02
CA PRO A 3 -33.58 -48.59 20.64
C PRO A 3 -32.74 -49.45 19.69
N ILE A 4 -32.40 -48.94 18.51
CA ILE A 4 -31.20 -49.37 17.79
C ILE A 4 -30.57 -48.13 17.16
N GLY A 5 -29.69 -47.48 17.93
CA GLY A 5 -28.80 -46.44 17.43
C GLY A 5 -27.60 -47.09 16.75
N LEU A 6 -27.46 -46.86 15.44
CA LEU A 6 -26.29 -47.26 14.67
C LEU A 6 -25.11 -46.36 15.07
N LYS A 7 -24.14 -46.91 15.81
CA LYS A 7 -22.86 -46.24 16.09
C LYS A 7 -21.97 -46.36 14.86
N MET A 8 -21.85 -45.28 14.09
CA MET A 8 -20.80 -45.14 13.07
C MET A 8 -19.53 -44.63 13.75
N SER A 9 -18.59 -45.54 14.03
CA SER A 9 -17.25 -45.19 14.49
C SER A 9 -16.38 -44.81 13.29
N PHE A 10 -16.02 -43.53 13.16
CA PHE A 10 -14.95 -43.10 12.26
C PHE A 10 -13.63 -43.04 13.05
N SER A 11 -12.68 -43.89 12.67
CA SER A 11 -11.29 -43.80 13.11
C SER A 11 -10.59 -42.78 12.22
N ALA A 12 -10.21 -41.63 12.78
CA ALA A 12 -9.38 -40.66 12.10
C ALA A 12 -7.90 -41.12 12.22
N ASN A 13 -7.33 -41.52 11.09
CA ASN A 13 -5.93 -41.85 10.94
C ASN A 13 -5.07 -40.58 11.16
N GLU A 14 -4.36 -40.51 12.27
CA GLU A 14 -3.39 -39.45 12.57
C GLU A 14 -2.10 -39.68 11.75
N ASN A 15 -2.04 -39.07 10.58
CA ASN A 15 -0.77 -38.83 9.88
C ASN A 15 -0.81 -37.43 9.25
N ARG A 16 -0.74 -36.39 10.10
CA ARG A 16 -0.39 -35.04 9.66
C ARG A 16 1.13 -34.89 9.72
N VAL A 17 1.75 -35.04 8.55
CA VAL A 17 3.15 -34.65 8.34
C VAL A 17 3.27 -33.15 8.67
N SER A 18 4.03 -32.82 9.71
CA SER A 18 4.33 -31.44 10.08
C SER A 18 5.25 -30.83 9.02
N LEU A 19 4.75 -29.88 8.24
CA LEU A 19 5.58 -29.07 7.36
C LEU A 19 6.45 -28.11 8.20
N PRO A 20 7.73 -27.91 7.86
CA PRO A 20 8.60 -27.02 8.62
C PRO A 20 8.06 -25.59 8.50
N ILE A 21 7.88 -24.95 9.66
CA ILE A 21 7.51 -23.54 9.76
C ILE A 21 8.71 -22.73 9.25
N LEU A 22 8.67 -22.37 7.96
CA LEU A 22 9.48 -21.28 7.44
C LEU A 22 9.19 -20.06 8.33
N HIS A 23 10.24 -19.47 8.89
CA HIS A 23 10.17 -18.17 9.54
C HIS A 23 9.75 -17.14 8.49
N SER A 24 8.46 -17.03 8.23
CA SER A 24 7.91 -15.92 7.48
C SER A 24 8.03 -14.70 8.37
N LYS A 25 8.76 -13.69 7.89
CA LYS A 25 8.57 -12.31 8.35
C LYS A 25 7.06 -12.11 8.35
N LYS A 26 6.48 -11.88 9.53
CA LYS A 26 5.04 -11.71 9.72
C LYS A 26 4.57 -10.73 8.64
N MET A 27 3.57 -11.12 7.82
CA MET A 27 2.94 -10.17 6.92
C MET A 27 2.40 -9.05 7.80
N GLU A 28 3.08 -7.91 7.79
CA GLU A 28 2.58 -6.72 8.46
C GLU A 28 1.25 -6.35 7.80
N SER A 29 0.28 -5.95 8.62
CA SER A 29 -1.05 -5.60 8.12
C SER A 29 -0.95 -4.41 7.16
N LYS A 30 -1.75 -4.39 6.09
CA LYS A 30 -1.81 -3.25 5.16
C LYS A 30 -2.26 -1.98 5.85
N THR A 31 -3.04 -2.13 6.93
CA THR A 31 -3.40 -1.06 7.84
C THR A 31 -2.16 -0.46 8.54
N THR A 32 -1.20 -1.29 8.98
CA THR A 32 0.06 -0.82 9.58
C THR A 32 0.88 -0.05 8.55
N PHE A 33 1.07 -0.64 7.36
CA PHE A 33 1.76 0.02 6.24
C PHE A 33 1.16 1.40 5.93
N ALA A 34 -0.17 1.48 5.83
CA ALA A 34 -0.87 2.73 5.54
C ALA A 34 -0.62 3.81 6.60
N ALA A 35 -0.67 3.43 7.88
CA ALA A 35 -0.43 4.34 8.98
C ALA A 35 1.02 4.85 9.00
N GLU A 36 1.99 3.96 8.79
CA GLU A 36 3.41 4.32 8.68
C GLU A 36 3.67 5.25 7.49
N TRP A 37 3.10 4.93 6.33
CA TRP A 37 3.23 5.75 5.13
C TRP A 37 2.67 7.17 5.34
N VAL A 38 1.47 7.30 5.92
CA VAL A 38 0.87 8.61 6.23
C VAL A 38 1.69 9.35 7.28
N ALA A 39 2.19 8.66 8.30
CA ALA A 39 3.03 9.27 9.33
C ALA A 39 4.35 9.81 8.74
N ALA A 40 5.00 9.04 7.87
CA ALA A 40 6.24 9.46 7.20
C ALA A 40 6.02 10.72 6.35
N TRP A 41 4.93 10.77 5.57
CA TRP A 41 4.56 11.95 4.81
C TRP A 41 4.26 13.15 5.71
N ASN A 42 3.49 12.96 6.78
CA ASN A 42 3.12 14.04 7.69
C ASN A 42 4.30 14.56 8.53
N ALA A 43 5.35 13.75 8.69
CA ALA A 43 6.62 14.16 9.30
C ALA A 43 7.60 14.81 8.31
N HIS A 44 7.24 14.87 7.02
CA HIS A 44 8.12 15.26 5.90
C HIS A 44 9.45 14.48 5.87
N ASP A 45 9.44 13.23 6.35
CA ASP A 45 10.61 12.35 6.36
C ASP A 45 10.67 11.60 5.03
N LEU A 46 11.40 12.18 4.08
CA LEU A 46 11.54 11.62 2.74
C LEU A 46 12.20 10.23 2.77
N ASP A 47 13.17 10.00 3.66
CA ASP A 47 13.86 8.71 3.74
C ASP A 47 12.90 7.62 4.24
N ALA A 48 12.08 7.93 5.24
CA ALA A 48 11.02 7.04 5.72
C ALA A 48 9.97 6.78 4.63
N VAL A 49 9.53 7.81 3.90
CA VAL A 49 8.61 7.65 2.75
C VAL A 49 9.22 6.71 1.72
N MET A 50 10.46 6.94 1.30
CA MET A 50 11.12 6.15 0.27
C MET A 50 11.40 4.71 0.72
N SER A 51 11.49 4.43 2.03
CA SER A 51 11.69 3.08 2.55
C SER A 51 10.57 2.10 2.16
N HIS A 52 9.36 2.61 1.89
CA HIS A 52 8.19 1.83 1.50
C HIS A 52 8.20 1.37 0.02
N TYR A 53 9.08 1.91 -0.81
CA TYR A 53 9.06 1.68 -2.26
C TYR A 53 10.15 0.71 -2.73
N ASP A 54 9.79 -0.11 -3.71
CA ASP A 54 10.70 -0.98 -4.45
C ASP A 54 11.63 -0.16 -5.36
N ASP A 55 12.83 -0.67 -5.63
CA ASP A 55 13.81 0.02 -6.48
C ASP A 55 13.30 0.23 -7.92
N GLN A 56 12.44 -0.66 -8.40
CA GLN A 56 11.85 -0.63 -9.75
C GLN A 56 10.41 -0.08 -9.77
N ILE A 57 10.01 0.71 -8.76
CA ILE A 57 8.69 1.33 -8.66
C ILE A 57 8.26 2.02 -9.96
N GLU A 58 7.01 1.76 -10.37
CA GLU A 58 6.30 2.56 -11.36
C GLU A 58 5.24 3.44 -10.70
N PHE A 59 5.34 4.75 -10.88
CA PHE A 59 4.42 5.71 -10.28
C PHE A 59 3.69 6.49 -11.37
N TYR A 60 2.35 6.46 -11.34
CA TYR A 60 1.48 7.10 -12.31
C TYR A 60 0.65 8.21 -11.66
N SER A 61 0.67 9.41 -12.24
CA SER A 61 -0.09 10.54 -11.72
C SER A 61 -0.51 11.54 -12.82
N PRO A 62 -1.78 12.00 -12.81
CA PRO A 62 -2.23 13.11 -13.66
C PRO A 62 -1.43 14.40 -13.47
N VAL A 63 -0.78 14.59 -12.32
CA VAL A 63 0.09 15.75 -12.07
C VAL A 63 1.38 15.66 -12.89
N ILE A 64 1.94 14.46 -13.02
CA ILE A 64 3.14 14.21 -13.84
C ILE A 64 2.84 14.50 -15.32
N GLN A 65 1.68 14.08 -15.81
CA GLN A 65 1.25 14.38 -17.19
C GLN A 65 1.27 15.88 -17.48
N ARG A 66 0.79 16.70 -16.53
CA ARG A 66 0.71 18.16 -16.69
C ARG A 66 2.06 18.85 -16.58
N ILE A 67 2.93 18.40 -15.67
CA ILE A 67 4.21 19.07 -15.41
C ILE A 67 5.26 18.70 -16.47
N ASN A 68 5.32 17.43 -16.87
CA ASN A 68 6.37 16.93 -17.75
C ASN A 68 5.95 16.89 -19.23
N ASN A 69 4.70 17.23 -19.57
CA ASN A 69 4.09 16.95 -20.88
C ASN A 69 4.28 15.50 -21.32
N ASP A 70 4.42 14.58 -20.35
CA ASP A 70 4.57 13.16 -20.59
C ASP A 70 3.16 12.55 -20.73
N PRO A 71 2.79 12.03 -21.91
CA PRO A 71 1.47 11.44 -22.10
C PRO A 71 1.21 10.22 -21.20
N GLU A 72 2.25 9.50 -20.76
CA GLU A 72 2.09 8.36 -19.86
C GLU A 72 1.89 8.80 -18.40
N GLY A 73 2.43 9.96 -18.02
CA GLY A 73 2.34 10.46 -16.65
C GLY A 73 3.09 9.59 -15.66
N LYS A 74 4.22 9.04 -16.09
CA LYS A 74 4.88 7.91 -15.42
C LYS A 74 6.27 8.29 -14.93
N ILE A 75 6.60 7.83 -13.73
CA ILE A 75 7.96 7.82 -13.20
C ILE A 75 8.36 6.36 -12.97
N VAL A 76 9.58 6.02 -13.37
CA VAL A 76 10.16 4.68 -13.17
C VAL A 76 11.42 4.80 -12.33
N GLY A 77 11.49 3.95 -11.32
CA GLY A 77 12.66 3.80 -10.47
C GLY A 77 12.66 4.74 -9.28
N LYS A 78 13.21 4.22 -8.17
CA LYS A 78 13.17 4.86 -6.87
C LYS A 78 13.88 6.22 -6.83
N VAL A 79 15.00 6.36 -7.52
CA VAL A 79 15.78 7.62 -7.59
C VAL A 79 14.96 8.74 -8.24
N ALA A 80 14.27 8.45 -9.34
CA ALA A 80 13.45 9.43 -10.03
C ALA A 80 12.21 9.82 -9.19
N LEU A 81 11.62 8.84 -8.50
CA LEU A 81 10.50 9.07 -7.59
C LEU A 81 10.90 9.94 -6.40
N GLU A 82 12.04 9.67 -5.77
CA GLU A 82 12.58 10.46 -4.66
C GLU A 82 12.81 11.93 -5.08
N ALA A 83 13.38 12.16 -6.25
CA ALA A 83 13.58 13.50 -6.78
C ALA A 83 12.25 14.24 -7.00
N TYR A 84 11.20 13.52 -7.42
CA TYR A 84 9.86 14.08 -7.58
C TYR A 84 9.22 14.41 -6.22
N PHE A 85 9.24 13.50 -5.25
CA PHE A 85 8.71 13.74 -3.91
C PHE A 85 9.44 14.85 -3.16
N ARG A 86 10.77 14.94 -3.30
CA ARG A 86 11.55 16.07 -2.76
C ARG A 86 11.04 17.42 -3.25
N LYS A 87 10.74 17.53 -4.55
CA LYS A 87 10.17 18.76 -5.12
C LYS A 87 8.78 19.06 -4.55
N ALA A 88 7.96 18.03 -4.35
CA ALA A 88 6.64 18.18 -3.76
C ALA A 88 6.71 18.71 -2.32
N LEU A 89 7.60 18.17 -1.47
CA LEU A 89 7.79 18.64 -0.10
C LEU A 89 8.31 20.09 -0.03
N VAL A 90 9.18 20.49 -0.96
CA VAL A 90 9.63 21.89 -1.07
C VAL A 90 8.49 22.82 -1.51
N ALA A 91 7.65 22.38 -2.45
CA ALA A 91 6.54 23.17 -2.96
C ALA A 91 5.38 23.30 -1.96
N TYR A 92 5.20 22.30 -1.09
CA TYR A 92 4.14 22.23 -0.10
C TYR A 92 4.72 21.99 1.30
N PRO A 93 5.32 23.02 1.93
CA PRO A 93 5.96 22.89 3.24
C PRO A 93 4.97 22.61 4.38
N ASP A 94 3.69 22.91 4.18
CA ASP A 94 2.61 22.62 5.15
C ASP A 94 1.85 21.34 4.76
N LEU A 95 2.47 20.43 3.99
CA LEU A 95 1.83 19.20 3.56
C LEU A 95 1.40 18.37 4.76
N HIS A 96 0.11 18.04 4.79
CA HIS A 96 -0.47 17.17 5.79
C HIS A 96 -1.60 16.36 5.17
N PHE A 97 -1.51 15.04 5.32
CA PHE A 97 -2.49 14.07 4.86
C PHE A 97 -3.42 13.68 6.00
N GLU A 98 -4.71 13.90 5.78
CA GLU A 98 -5.78 13.44 6.66
C GLU A 98 -6.37 12.14 6.08
N LEU A 99 -5.97 11.01 6.64
CA LEU A 99 -6.40 9.69 6.17
C LEU A 99 -7.88 9.43 6.51
N TYR A 100 -8.68 9.10 5.49
CA TYR A 100 -10.09 8.78 5.65
C TYR A 100 -10.32 7.28 5.68
N HIS A 101 -9.82 6.56 4.67
CA HIS A 101 -10.07 5.13 4.54
C HIS A 101 -8.84 4.39 3.99
N ILE A 102 -8.72 3.14 4.44
CA ILE A 102 -7.79 2.15 3.94
C ILE A 102 -8.64 1.02 3.35
N LEU A 103 -8.47 0.73 2.06
CA LEU A 103 -9.19 -0.36 1.40
C LEU A 103 -8.18 -1.44 0.98
N GLU A 104 -8.34 -2.65 1.50
CA GLU A 104 -7.38 -3.74 1.30
C GLU A 104 -7.80 -4.66 0.15
N GLY A 105 -6.89 -4.88 -0.81
CA GLY A 105 -7.03 -5.89 -1.86
C GLY A 105 -6.27 -7.18 -1.52
N ILE A 106 -6.01 -8.05 -2.51
CA ILE A 106 -5.17 -9.25 -2.30
C ILE A 106 -3.68 -8.84 -2.22
N ASN A 107 -3.17 -8.13 -3.22
CA ASN A 107 -1.78 -7.65 -3.27
C ASN A 107 -1.66 -6.12 -3.36
N SER A 108 -2.75 -5.42 -3.05
CA SER A 108 -2.80 -3.96 -3.11
C SER A 108 -3.49 -3.37 -1.90
N VAL A 109 -3.32 -2.06 -1.73
CA VAL A 109 -4.06 -1.21 -0.80
C VAL A 109 -4.45 0.08 -1.53
N VAL A 110 -5.61 0.65 -1.20
CA VAL A 110 -5.99 2.00 -1.61
C VAL A 110 -6.04 2.89 -0.38
N LEU A 111 -5.28 3.98 -0.40
CA LEU A 111 -5.35 5.02 0.62
C LEU A 111 -6.22 6.16 0.09
N TYR A 112 -7.29 6.47 0.81
CA TYR A 112 -8.13 7.63 0.52
C TYR A 112 -7.95 8.67 1.62
N TYR A 113 -7.49 9.86 1.25
CA TYR A 113 -7.12 10.91 2.18
C TYR A 113 -7.33 12.31 1.59
N LYS A 114 -7.45 13.31 2.45
CA LYS A 114 -7.36 14.72 2.06
C LYS A 114 -5.91 15.17 2.10
N SER A 115 -5.49 15.81 1.02
CA SER A 115 -4.16 16.38 0.82
C SER A 115 -4.22 17.92 0.90
N VAL A 116 -3.11 18.56 0.56
CA VAL A 116 -2.98 20.02 0.47
C VAL A 116 -4.00 20.63 -0.48
N ASN A 117 -4.29 21.93 -0.30
CA ASN A 117 -5.24 22.70 -1.12
C ASN A 117 -6.64 22.09 -1.18
N ASN A 118 -7.08 21.41 -0.11
CA ASN A 118 -8.39 20.76 -0.03
C ASN A 118 -8.63 19.74 -1.16
N SER A 119 -7.56 19.08 -1.63
CA SER A 119 -7.64 18.06 -2.68
C SER A 119 -7.86 16.68 -2.07
N LEU A 120 -8.83 15.93 -2.58
CA LEU A 120 -8.99 14.50 -2.25
C LEU A 120 -8.05 13.67 -3.10
N SER A 121 -7.36 12.74 -2.46
CA SER A 121 -6.42 11.82 -3.10
C SER A 121 -6.82 10.38 -2.82
N ALA A 122 -6.79 9.55 -3.86
CA ALA A 122 -6.89 8.10 -3.76
C ALA A 122 -5.67 7.47 -4.45
N GLU A 123 -4.79 6.86 -3.67
CA GLU A 123 -3.60 6.18 -4.18
C GLU A 123 -3.77 4.67 -4.08
N MET A 124 -3.86 4.00 -5.23
CA MET A 124 -3.80 2.55 -5.31
C MET A 124 -2.35 2.12 -5.38
N MET A 125 -1.93 1.29 -4.44
CA MET A 125 -0.55 0.82 -4.30
C MET A 125 -0.53 -0.70 -4.41
N VAL A 126 0.27 -1.23 -5.34
CA VAL A 126 0.53 -2.67 -5.46
C VAL A 126 1.81 -3.01 -4.73
N LEU A 127 1.75 -3.99 -3.85
CA LEU A 127 2.86 -4.46 -3.04
C LEU A 127 3.52 -5.68 -3.71
N ASN A 128 4.83 -5.81 -3.58
CA ASN A 128 5.59 -7.01 -3.96
C ASN A 128 5.61 -8.02 -2.79
N GLU A 129 6.26 -9.17 -3.01
CA GLU A 129 6.39 -10.24 -1.99
C GLU A 129 7.18 -9.82 -0.74
N LYS A 130 7.96 -8.74 -0.83
CA LYS A 130 8.72 -8.15 0.28
C LYS A 130 7.91 -7.12 1.08
N GLY A 131 6.68 -6.81 0.64
CA GLY A 131 5.84 -5.76 1.22
C GLY A 131 6.21 -4.34 0.78
N LEU A 132 7.01 -4.18 -0.27
CA LEU A 132 7.36 -2.88 -0.84
C LEU A 132 6.41 -2.52 -1.99
N VAL A 133 6.10 -1.24 -2.13
CA VAL A 133 5.27 -0.73 -3.22
C VAL A 133 6.05 -0.80 -4.53
N LYS A 134 5.51 -1.52 -5.51
CA LYS A 134 6.08 -1.66 -6.86
C LYS A 134 5.31 -0.92 -7.95
N GLU A 135 4.05 -0.56 -7.69
CA GLU A 135 3.25 0.27 -8.59
C GLU A 135 2.34 1.18 -7.78
N VAL A 136 2.21 2.45 -8.18
CA VAL A 136 1.22 3.38 -7.65
C VAL A 136 0.42 4.02 -8.77
N ARG A 137 -0.90 4.11 -8.59
CA ARG A 137 -1.79 4.94 -9.41
C ARG A 137 -2.50 5.96 -8.54
N ALA A 138 -2.12 7.23 -8.70
CA ALA A 138 -2.68 8.32 -7.94
C ALA A 138 -3.86 8.97 -8.67
N HIS A 139 -4.94 9.20 -7.94
CA HIS A 139 -6.16 9.82 -8.43
C HIS A 139 -6.49 11.02 -7.56
N TYR A 140 -6.89 12.13 -8.17
CA TYR A 140 -7.15 13.37 -7.45
C TYR A 140 -8.52 13.94 -7.80
N LYS A 141 -9.18 14.55 -6.82
CA LYS A 141 -10.37 15.35 -7.00
C LYS A 141 -10.24 16.64 -6.20
N GLN A 142 -10.25 17.77 -6.89
CA GLN A 142 -10.33 19.07 -6.23
C GLN A 142 -11.71 19.23 -5.58
N GLN A 143 -11.76 19.63 -4.32
CA GLN A 143 -13.01 20.03 -3.69
C GLN A 143 -13.30 21.50 -3.98
N SER A 144 -14.53 21.76 -4.40
CA SER A 144 -15.11 23.10 -4.62
C SER A 144 -15.45 23.79 -3.32
#